data_AF-A0A8J2NN48-F1
#
_entry.id   AF-A0A8J2NN48-F1
#
_cell.length_a   1.000
_cell.length_b   1.000
_cell.length_c   1.000
_cell.angle_alpha   90.00
_cell.angle_beta   90.00
_cell.angle_gamma   90.00
#
_symmetry.space_group_name_H-M   'P 1'
#
loop_
_entity.id
_entity.type
_entity.pdbx_description
1 polymer ?
#
loop_
_entity_poly.entity_id
_entity_poly.type
_entity_poly.pdbx_seq_one_letter_code
_entity_poly.pdbx_strand_id
1 'polypeptide(L)'
;MVNPLYVVYVLSAITGVQACKRTCSATGDSGGTCTYNCTHVCSSISANEARNTFLAALQNGGNSCSAVGTSGVKCRKTASFGSCYNHYWSCGSGC
;
A
#
# COMPACT_ATOMS: atom_id res chain seq x y z
N MET A 1 -24.09 31.59 -25.74
CA MET A 1 -23.63 30.70 -26.83
C MET A 1 -22.50 29.84 -26.28
N VAL A 2 -22.56 28.54 -26.59
CA VAL A 2 -21.93 27.41 -25.88
C VAL A 2 -20.40 27.36 -26.03
N ASN A 3 -19.69 27.11 -24.93
CA ASN A 3 -18.25 26.86 -24.86
C ASN A 3 -18.01 25.33 -24.74
N PRO A 4 -16.90 24.80 -25.27
CA PRO A 4 -16.89 23.55 -26.01
C PRO A 4 -16.57 22.32 -25.14
N LEU A 5 -16.94 21.17 -25.70
CA LEU A 5 -16.29 19.88 -25.51
C LEU A 5 -16.48 19.23 -24.13
N TYR A 6 -17.70 18.71 -23.99
CA TYR A 6 -17.92 17.32 -23.58
C TYR A 6 -16.75 16.40 -23.92
N VAL A 7 -16.00 15.95 -22.91
CA VAL A 7 -15.50 14.56 -22.84
C VAL A 7 -15.50 14.16 -21.37
N VAL A 8 -16.66 13.70 -20.88
CA VAL A 8 -16.72 12.98 -19.59
C VAL A 8 -16.21 11.58 -19.87
N TYR A 9 -14.93 11.33 -19.57
CA TYR A 9 -14.33 10.00 -19.60
C TYR A 9 -14.90 9.21 -18.40
N VAL A 10 -16.10 8.64 -18.56
CA VAL A 10 -16.62 7.63 -17.64
C VAL A 10 -15.87 6.34 -17.94
N LEU A 11 -14.72 6.17 -17.29
CA LEU A 11 -14.11 4.85 -17.15
C LEU A 11 -14.97 4.05 -16.16
N SER A 12 -15.97 3.38 -16.72
CA SER A 12 -16.72 2.31 -16.06
C SER A 12 -15.75 1.17 -15.78
N ALA A 13 -14.97 1.30 -14.71
CA ALA A 13 -14.10 0.24 -14.22
C ALA A 13 -15.00 -0.86 -13.61
N ILE A 14 -15.25 -1.85 -14.46
CA ILE A 14 -15.59 -3.25 -14.19
C ILE A 14 -15.63 -3.55 -12.68
N THR A 15 -16.84 -3.62 -12.14
CA THR A 15 -17.13 -4.15 -10.81
C THR A 15 -16.83 -5.64 -10.80
N GLY A 16 -15.56 -5.98 -10.62
CA GLY A 16 -15.07 -7.34 -10.43
C GLY A 16 -13.86 -7.39 -9.50
N VAL A 17 -13.63 -6.31 -8.73
CA VAL A 17 -12.54 -6.26 -7.75
C VAL A 17 -12.94 -7.18 -6.61
N GLN A 18 -12.48 -8.43 -6.64
CA GLN A 18 -12.32 -9.20 -5.41
C GLN A 18 -11.59 -8.25 -4.46
N ALA A 19 -12.25 -7.85 -3.38
CA ALA A 19 -11.72 -6.84 -2.47
C ALA A 19 -10.28 -7.25 -2.09
N CYS A 20 -9.31 -6.59 -2.72
CA CYS A 20 -7.90 -6.94 -2.62
C CYS A 20 -7.56 -6.94 -1.15
N LYS A 21 -7.40 -8.13 -0.57
CA LYS A 21 -7.21 -8.22 0.86
C LYS A 21 -5.86 -7.60 1.16
N ARG A 22 -5.86 -6.49 1.89
CA ARG A 22 -4.64 -5.80 2.26
C ARG A 22 -3.85 -6.69 3.20
N THR A 23 -2.75 -7.22 2.68
CA THR A 23 -1.84 -8.10 3.40
C THR A 23 -0.97 -7.30 4.35
N CYS A 24 -0.41 -6.18 3.88
CA CYS A 24 0.34 -5.22 4.69
C CYS A 24 -0.45 -3.91 4.83
N SER A 25 -0.73 -3.50 6.06
CA SER A 25 -1.49 -2.28 6.37
C SER A 25 -0.83 -1.50 7.51
N ALA A 26 -1.04 -0.18 7.53
CA ALA A 26 -0.60 0.67 8.64
C ALA A 26 -1.36 0.28 9.92
N THR A 27 -0.63 0.03 10.99
CA THR A 27 -1.16 -0.25 12.33
C THR A 27 -0.90 0.90 13.30
N GLY A 28 -0.02 1.84 12.94
CA GLY A 28 0.28 2.99 13.77
C GLY A 28 0.86 4.16 12.98
N ASP A 29 0.51 5.34 13.44
CA ASP A 29 1.01 6.62 12.96
C ASP A 29 1.31 7.47 14.20
N SER A 30 2.59 7.62 14.54
CA SER A 30 2.99 8.38 15.73
C SER A 30 4.37 8.97 15.59
N GLY A 31 4.54 10.22 16.05
CA GLY A 31 5.85 10.87 16.16
C GLY A 31 6.65 10.92 14.86
N GLY A 32 5.99 11.09 13.71
CA GLY A 32 6.66 11.09 12.40
C GLY A 32 7.11 9.70 11.94
N THR A 33 6.55 8.64 12.51
CA THR A 33 6.85 7.25 12.17
C THR A 33 5.55 6.52 11.81
N CYS A 34 5.60 5.77 10.72
CA CYS A 34 4.56 4.85 10.30
C CYS A 34 4.96 3.42 10.67
N THR A 35 4.04 2.70 11.29
CA THR A 35 4.20 1.30 11.62
C THR A 35 3.20 0.49 10.82
N TYR A 36 3.66 -0.59 10.22
CA TYR A 36 2.87 -1.49 9.40
C TYR A 36 2.99 -2.91 9.91
N ASN A 37 1.95 -3.70 9.69
CA ASN A 37 1.97 -5.12 9.93
C ASN A 37 1.46 -5.86 8.70
N CYS A 38 2.20 -6.89 8.30
CA CYS A 38 1.88 -7.78 7.20
C CYS A 38 1.32 -9.09 7.74
N THR A 39 0.02 -9.30 7.64
CA THR A 39 -0.61 -10.57 8.04
C THR A 39 -0.73 -11.49 6.84
N HIS A 40 -0.79 -12.80 7.05
CA HIS A 40 -0.94 -13.77 5.98
C HIS A 40 -2.37 -13.72 5.44
N VAL A 41 -2.57 -13.14 4.25
CA VAL A 41 -3.92 -13.04 3.67
C VAL A 41 -4.04 -13.71 2.30
N CYS A 42 -2.92 -14.23 1.80
CA CYS A 42 -2.80 -14.95 0.55
C CYS A 42 -2.32 -16.35 0.91
N SER A 43 -3.07 -17.40 0.60
CA SER A 43 -2.74 -18.78 1.01
C SER A 43 -1.36 -19.25 0.55
N SER A 44 -0.76 -18.56 -0.43
CA SER A 44 0.51 -18.92 -1.08
C SER A 44 1.72 -18.08 -0.65
N ILE A 45 1.55 -16.99 0.13
CA ILE A 45 2.66 -16.08 0.47
C ILE A 45 2.74 -15.86 1.98
N SER A 46 3.90 -16.17 2.56
CA SER A 46 4.15 -15.97 3.99
C SER A 46 4.11 -14.50 4.39
N ALA A 47 3.76 -14.21 5.65
CA ALA A 47 3.83 -12.86 6.20
C ALA A 47 5.24 -12.23 6.06
N ASN A 48 6.28 -13.06 6.16
CA ASN A 48 7.67 -12.64 6.01
C ASN A 48 8.00 -12.18 4.58
N GLU A 49 7.53 -12.94 3.59
CA GLU A 49 7.72 -12.65 2.18
C GLU A 49 6.92 -11.41 1.76
N ALA A 50 5.65 -11.31 2.16
CA ALA A 50 4.83 -10.12 1.95
C ALA A 50 5.49 -8.86 2.55
N ARG A 51 6.02 -8.96 3.77
CA ARG A 51 6.76 -7.89 4.44
C ARG A 51 8.02 -7.49 3.67
N ASN A 52 8.76 -8.44 3.11
CA ASN A 52 9.97 -8.15 2.32
C ASN A 52 9.62 -7.40 1.04
N THR A 53 8.61 -7.88 0.30
CA THR A 53 8.14 -7.25 -0.94
C THR A 53 7.64 -5.84 -0.67
N PHE A 54 6.83 -5.65 0.37
CA PHE A 54 6.33 -4.33 0.74
C PHE A 54 7.46 -3.38 1.17
N LEU A 55 8.40 -3.86 1.99
CA LEU A 55 9.56 -3.09 2.41
C LEU A 55 10.42 -2.65 1.22
N ALA A 56 10.69 -3.55 0.28
CA ALA A 56 11.48 -3.24 -0.92
C ALA A 56 10.79 -2.18 -1.78
N ALA A 57 9.47 -2.28 -1.97
CA ALA A 57 8.69 -1.28 -2.70
C ALA A 57 8.76 0.11 -2.03
N LEU A 58 8.61 0.16 -0.70
CA LEU A 58 8.72 1.41 0.05
C LEU A 58 10.11 2.04 -0.05
N GLN A 59 11.17 1.22 0.07
CA GLN A 59 12.55 1.68 -0.05
C GLN A 59 12.87 2.17 -1.47
N ASN A 60 12.41 1.46 -2.51
CA ASN A 60 12.54 1.90 -3.90
C ASN A 60 11.80 3.22 -4.17
N GLY A 61 10.69 3.46 -3.46
CA GLY A 61 10.00 4.75 -3.47
C GLY A 61 10.75 5.89 -2.75
N GLY A 62 11.98 5.65 -2.26
CA GLY A 62 12.80 6.64 -1.56
C GLY A 62 12.45 6.82 -0.08
N ASN A 63 11.64 5.93 0.48
CA ASN A 63 11.20 6.03 1.87
C ASN A 63 12.19 5.34 2.82
N SER A 64 12.53 5.99 3.94
CA SER A 64 13.37 5.41 4.99
C SER A 64 12.58 4.40 5.82
N CYS A 65 12.55 3.16 5.35
CA CYS A 65 11.82 2.05 5.96
C CYS A 65 12.74 0.90 6.39
N SER A 66 12.34 0.16 7.41
CA SER A 66 13.07 -1.00 7.95
C SER A 66 12.10 -2.09 8.41
N ALA A 67 12.54 -3.35 8.33
CA ALA A 67 11.78 -4.47 8.87
C ALA A 67 11.76 -4.45 10.41
N VAL A 68 10.67 -4.90 11.00
CA VAL A 68 10.50 -5.10 12.45
C VAL A 68 9.90 -6.47 12.70
N GLY A 69 10.71 -7.38 13.25
CA GLY A 69 10.28 -8.77 13.46
C GLY A 69 9.91 -9.48 12.16
N THR A 70 9.00 -10.44 12.25
CA THR A 70 8.67 -11.35 11.14
C THR A 70 7.73 -10.75 10.11
N SER A 71 6.87 -9.81 10.53
CA SER A 71 5.77 -9.26 9.72
C SER A 71 5.70 -7.73 9.73
N GLY A 72 6.47 -7.05 10.58
CA GLY A 72 6.37 -5.60 10.75
C GLY A 72 7.26 -4.82 9.78
N VAL A 73 6.82 -3.62 9.43
CA VAL A 73 7.64 -2.59 8.78
C VAL A 73 7.50 -1.29 9.57
N LYS A 74 8.60 -0.57 9.74
CA LYS A 74 8.60 0.77 10.31
C LYS A 74 9.23 1.74 9.33
N CYS A 75 8.55 2.83 9.03
CA CYS A 75 9.02 3.88 8.14
C CYS A 75 9.05 5.22 8.85
N ARG A 76 10.08 6.02 8.58
CA ARG A 76 10.09 7.43 8.97
C ARG A 76 9.30 8.22 7.93
N LYS A 77 8.36 9.04 8.38
CA LYS A 77 7.64 9.98 7.52
C LYS A 77 8.62 11.01 6.97
N THR A 78 8.76 11.03 5.67
CA THR A 78 9.35 12.14 4.92
C THR A 78 8.21 13.03 4.40
N ALA A 79 8.52 14.24 3.94
CA ALA A 79 7.51 15.12 3.33
C ALA A 79 6.80 14.43 2.14
N SER A 80 7.53 13.60 1.40
CA SER A 80 7.03 12.82 0.25
C SER A 80 6.26 11.56 0.65
N PHE A 81 6.33 11.14 1.92
CA PHE A 81 5.71 9.91 2.41
C PHE A 81 4.18 10.02 2.48
N GLY A 82 3.63 11.22 2.68
CA GLY A 82 2.20 11.42 2.85
C GLY A 82 1.64 10.72 4.10
N SER A 83 0.42 10.20 4.01
CA SER A 83 -0.24 9.48 5.11
C SER A 83 0.23 8.03 5.19
N CYS A 84 0.42 7.50 6.40
CA CYS A 84 0.79 6.08 6.57
C CYS A 84 -0.20 5.13 5.90
N TYR A 85 -1.48 5.47 5.93
CA TYR A 85 -2.58 4.66 5.42
C TYR A 85 -2.70 4.67 3.89
N ASN A 86 -1.94 5.53 3.19
CA ASN A 86 -1.86 5.52 1.73
C ASN A 86 -0.95 4.41 1.20
N HIS A 87 -0.08 3.87 2.06
CA HIS A 87 0.79 2.75 1.71
C HIS A 87 0.20 1.46 2.23
N TYR A 88 -0.02 0.52 1.32
CA TYR A 88 -0.42 -0.83 1.65
C TYR A 88 0.10 -1.79 0.58
N TRP A 89 0.13 -3.07 0.92
CA TRP A 89 0.41 -4.11 -0.06
C TRP A 89 -0.69 -5.14 -0.01
N SER A 90 -1.19 -5.50 -1.19
CA SER A 90 -2.20 -6.54 -1.38
C SER A 90 -1.63 -7.59 -2.32
N CYS A 91 -2.08 -8.83 -2.21
CA CYS A 91 -1.74 -9.87 -3.17
C CYS A 91 -2.82 -10.06 -4.21
N GLY A 92 -2.39 -10.32 -5.45
CA GLY A 92 -3.25 -10.51 -6.62
C GLY A 92 -2.85 -9.56 -7.75
N SER A 93 -2.84 -10.07 -8.99
CA SER A 93 -2.75 -9.20 -10.18
C SER A 93 -4.04 -8.41 -10.32
N GLY A 94 -3.96 -7.09 -10.52
CA GLY A 94 -5.14 -6.20 -10.58
C GLY A 94 -5.55 -5.59 -9.24
N CYS A 95 -4.67 -5.72 -8.24
CA CYS A 95 -4.61 -4.95 -7.00
C CYS A 95 -3.37 -4.04 -7.06
#